data_AF-A0A2T2TC84-F1
#
_entry.id   AF-A0A2T2TC84-F1
#
_cell.length_a   1.000
_cell.length_b   1.000
_cell.length_c   1.000
_cell.angle_alpha   90.00
_cell.angle_beta   90.00
_cell.angle_gamma   90.00
#
_symmetry.space_group_name_H-M   'P 1'
#
loop_
_entity.id
_entity.type
_entity.pdbx_description
1 polymer ?
#
loop_
_entity_poly.entity_id
_entity_poly.type
_entity_poly.pdbx_seq_one_letter_code
_entity_poly.pdbx_strand_id
1 'polypeptide(L)'
;RFRYIRNFHPERPYLQTNRYKQARYPTLWAMKKMHAEGELNDVQARFLADERPEEELYDLAKDPHETINLADSSAYQSILKQMRGRLDGWLRRIDDTDPAPVDSAVVEHYREKMKRIFGERVEQRRERWGLPAKK
;
A
#
# COMPACT_ATOMS: atom_id res chain seq x y z
N ARG A 1 -9.75 -8.57 -18.84
CA ARG A 1 -10.88 -7.63 -18.65
C ARG A 1 -10.95 -7.15 -17.20
N PHE A 2 -11.27 -7.99 -16.23
CA PHE A 2 -11.31 -7.58 -14.82
C PHE A 2 -10.02 -7.93 -14.07
N ARG A 3 -9.62 -7.06 -13.15
CA ARG A 3 -8.57 -7.31 -12.15
C ARG A 3 -9.17 -7.27 -10.76
N TYR A 4 -8.82 -8.25 -9.95
CA TYR A 4 -9.28 -8.39 -8.58
C TYR A 4 -8.07 -8.49 -7.65
N ILE A 5 -8.12 -7.76 -6.54
CA ILE A 5 -7.12 -7.75 -5.48
C ILE A 5 -7.85 -7.97 -4.16
N ARG A 6 -7.30 -8.85 -3.31
CA ARG A 6 -7.73 -9.02 -1.93
C ARG A 6 -6.60 -8.56 -1.02
N ASN A 7 -6.86 -7.59 -0.17
CA ASN A 7 -5.91 -7.12 0.82
C ASN A 7 -6.13 -7.89 2.13
N PHE A 8 -5.25 -8.85 2.42
CA PHE A 8 -5.30 -9.64 3.68
C PHE A 8 -4.89 -8.85 4.94
N HIS A 9 -4.33 -7.65 4.73
CA HIS A 9 -3.97 -6.71 5.80
C HIS A 9 -4.48 -5.30 5.43
N PRO A 10 -5.80 -5.07 5.43
CA PRO A 10 -6.40 -3.79 5.05
C PRO A 10 -6.02 -2.66 6.02
N GLU A 11 -5.66 -3.00 7.26
CA GLU A 11 -5.17 -2.05 8.27
C GLU A 11 -3.79 -1.45 7.96
N ARG A 12 -3.11 -1.94 6.91
CA ARG A 12 -1.79 -1.45 6.49
C ARG A 12 -1.91 -0.52 5.30
N PRO A 13 -1.16 0.60 5.29
CA PRO A 13 -1.15 1.54 4.19
C PRO A 13 -0.55 0.94 2.91
N TYR A 14 -0.89 1.49 1.74
CA TYR A 14 -0.15 1.20 0.51
C TYR A 14 1.34 1.57 0.65
N LEU A 15 1.60 2.73 1.26
CA LEU A 15 2.94 3.25 1.45
C LEU A 15 3.54 2.88 2.82
N GLN A 16 3.86 1.60 2.98
CA GLN A 16 4.53 1.10 4.18
C GLN A 16 5.94 1.70 4.38
N THR A 17 6.40 1.69 5.63
CA THR A 17 7.71 2.25 5.99
C THR A 17 8.84 1.48 5.31
N ASN A 18 9.58 2.17 4.45
CA ASN A 18 10.80 1.66 3.84
C ASN A 18 11.88 2.75 3.91
N ARG A 19 12.88 2.56 4.78
CA ARG A 19 13.92 3.56 5.02
C ARG A 19 14.82 3.80 3.81
N TYR A 20 15.06 2.79 2.98
CA TYR A 20 15.77 2.98 1.72
C TYR A 20 15.01 3.92 0.78
N LYS A 21 13.71 3.68 0.55
CA LYS A 21 12.87 4.55 -0.29
C LYS A 21 12.81 5.97 0.27
N GLN A 22 12.65 6.11 1.59
CA GLN A 22 12.69 7.42 2.25
C GLN A 22 14.05 8.12 2.04
N ALA A 23 15.17 7.42 2.20
CA ALA A 23 16.50 8.00 2.00
C ALA A 23 16.84 8.30 0.52
N ARG A 24 16.29 7.54 -0.43
CA ARG A 24 16.69 7.60 -1.85
C ARG A 24 15.68 8.26 -2.77
N TYR A 25 14.38 8.17 -2.55
CA TYR A 25 13.35 8.68 -3.46
C TYR A 25 12.79 10.03 -3.00
N PRO A 26 13.24 11.17 -3.58
CA PRO A 26 12.79 12.50 -3.13
C PRO A 26 11.30 12.71 -3.40
N THR A 27 10.75 12.09 -4.46
CA THR A 27 9.33 12.12 -4.82
C THR A 27 8.42 11.68 -3.69
N LEU A 28 8.88 10.73 -2.86
CA LEU A 28 8.13 10.27 -1.69
C LEU A 28 7.85 11.40 -0.68
N TRP A 29 8.82 12.29 -0.50
CA TRP A 29 8.69 13.42 0.42
C TRP A 29 7.87 14.54 -0.19
N ALA A 30 8.03 14.79 -1.49
CA ALA A 30 7.19 15.72 -2.24
C ALA A 30 5.71 15.33 -2.12
N MET A 31 5.37 14.06 -2.40
CA MET A 31 4.01 13.55 -2.27
C MET A 31 3.46 13.69 -0.84
N LYS A 32 4.27 13.39 0.18
CA LYS A 32 3.86 13.56 1.58
C LYS A 32 3.58 15.01 1.95
N LYS A 33 4.40 15.93 1.44
CA LYS A 33 4.20 17.38 1.65
C LYS A 33 2.90 17.83 0.99
N MET A 34 2.74 17.56 -0.31
CA MET A 34 1.52 17.90 -1.05
C MET A 34 0.25 17.31 -0.42
N HIS A 35 0.34 16.09 0.11
CA HIS A 35 -0.77 15.47 0.85
C HIS A 35 -1.10 16.21 2.14
N ALA A 36 -0.10 16.60 2.93
CA ALA A 36 -0.29 17.38 4.14
C ALA A 36 -0.84 18.79 3.87
N GLU A 37 -0.55 19.34 2.69
CA GLU A 37 -1.02 20.65 2.22
C GLU A 37 -2.39 20.57 1.50
N GLY A 38 -2.95 19.37 1.29
CA GLY A 38 -4.24 19.19 0.61
C GLY A 38 -4.20 19.43 -0.90
N GLU A 39 -3.02 19.37 -1.52
CA GLU A 39 -2.82 19.65 -2.96
C GLU A 39 -3.08 18.45 -3.87
N LEU A 40 -3.26 17.25 -3.30
CA LEU A 40 -3.50 16.02 -4.06
C LEU A 40 -4.99 15.80 -4.28
N ASN A 41 -5.36 15.34 -5.48
CA ASN A 41 -6.72 14.84 -5.72
C ASN A 41 -6.94 13.46 -5.10
N ASP A 42 -8.20 13.01 -5.04
CA ASP A 42 -8.58 11.73 -4.42
C ASP A 42 -7.80 10.52 -4.94
N VAL A 43 -7.52 10.47 -6.24
CA VAL A 43 -6.77 9.36 -6.86
C VAL A 43 -5.31 9.36 -6.38
N GLN A 44 -4.67 10.53 -6.33
CA GLN A 44 -3.29 10.69 -5.88
C GLN A 44 -3.15 10.47 -4.37
N ALA A 45 -4.10 10.99 -3.59
CA ALA A 45 -4.12 10.88 -2.14
C ALA A 45 -4.35 9.44 -1.67
N ARG A 46 -5.12 8.62 -2.42
CA ARG A 46 -5.39 7.22 -2.08
C ARG A 46 -4.13 6.39 -1.81
N PHE A 47 -3.05 6.61 -2.57
CA PHE A 47 -1.79 5.89 -2.37
C PHE A 47 -1.10 6.21 -1.03
N LEU A 48 -1.47 7.32 -0.39
CA LEU A 48 -0.96 7.77 0.90
C LEU A 48 -1.93 7.46 2.06
N ALA A 49 -3.07 6.82 1.79
CA ALA A 49 -4.03 6.43 2.80
C ALA A 49 -3.41 5.45 3.82
N ASP A 50 -3.85 5.57 5.08
CA ASP A 50 -3.38 4.73 6.19
C ASP A 50 -3.92 3.29 6.11
N GLU A 51 -5.03 3.08 5.39
CA GLU A 51 -5.71 1.80 5.22
C GLU A 51 -6.00 1.52 3.73
N ARG A 52 -6.28 0.25 3.43
CA ARG A 52 -6.65 -0.22 2.09
C ARG A 52 -8.04 -0.86 2.11
N PRO A 53 -8.81 -0.78 1.01
CA PRO A 53 -10.03 -1.57 0.89
C PRO A 53 -9.72 -3.06 1.04
N GLU A 54 -10.58 -3.82 1.71
CA GLU A 54 -10.39 -5.28 1.85
C GLU A 54 -10.38 -5.96 0.47
N GLU A 55 -11.24 -5.49 -0.44
CA GLU A 55 -11.33 -5.97 -1.80
C GLU A 55 -11.27 -4.81 -2.80
N GLU A 56 -10.56 -5.04 -3.91
CA GLU A 56 -10.48 -4.11 -5.03
C GLU A 56 -10.83 -4.83 -6.33
N LEU A 57 -11.73 -4.24 -7.13
CA LEU A 57 -12.15 -4.77 -8.43
C LEU A 57 -12.10 -3.67 -9.49
N TYR A 58 -11.40 -3.91 -10.59
CA TYR A 58 -11.23 -2.94 -11.68
C TYR A 58 -11.65 -3.54 -13.02
N ASP A 59 -12.40 -2.77 -13.84
CA ASP A 59 -12.65 -3.10 -15.25
C ASP A 59 -11.55 -2.44 -16.11
N LEU A 60 -10.48 -3.19 -16.41
CA LEU A 60 -9.32 -2.67 -17.15
C LEU A 60 -9.66 -2.20 -18.57
N ALA A 61 -10.82 -2.58 -19.12
CA ALA A 61 -11.26 -2.07 -20.41
C ALA A 61 -11.82 -0.65 -20.32
N LYS A 62 -12.38 -0.25 -19.17
CA LYS A 62 -12.94 1.08 -18.92
C LYS A 62 -11.99 1.98 -18.13
N ASP A 63 -11.20 1.38 -17.26
CA ASP A 63 -10.27 2.03 -16.34
C ASP A 63 -8.92 1.29 -16.38
N PRO A 64 -8.09 1.55 -17.41
CA PRO A 64 -6.79 0.89 -17.56
C PRO A 64 -5.78 1.28 -16.46
N HIS A 65 -6.09 2.30 -15.65
CA HIS A 65 -5.23 2.81 -14.59
C HIS A 65 -5.67 2.39 -13.19
N GLU A 66 -6.71 1.57 -13.06
CA GLU A 66 -7.16 1.01 -11.78
C GLU A 66 -7.50 2.10 -10.73
N THR A 67 -8.11 3.19 -11.20
CA THR A 67 -8.48 4.36 -10.38
C THR A 67 -9.88 4.26 -9.79
N ILE A 68 -10.77 3.42 -10.31
CA ILE A 68 -12.16 3.25 -9.88
C ILE A 68 -12.36 1.84 -9.32
N ASN A 69 -12.32 1.72 -8.00
CA ASN A 69 -12.63 0.45 -7.33
C ASN A 69 -14.15 0.18 -7.42
N LEU A 70 -14.52 -0.97 -7.99
CA LEU A 70 -15.88 -1.44 -8.21
C LEU A 70 -16.32 -2.49 -7.19
N ALA A 71 -15.52 -2.80 -6.17
CA ALA A 71 -15.83 -3.84 -5.18
C ALA A 71 -17.16 -3.60 -4.45
N ASP A 72 -17.48 -2.35 -4.12
CA ASP A 72 -18.75 -1.98 -3.46
C ASP A 72 -19.89 -1.69 -4.45
N SER A 73 -19.64 -1.81 -5.76
CA SER A 73 -20.65 -1.54 -6.77
C SER A 73 -21.66 -2.68 -6.85
N SER A 74 -22.94 -2.38 -6.63
CA SER A 74 -24.04 -3.36 -6.75
C SER A 74 -24.09 -4.01 -8.15
N ALA A 75 -23.75 -3.25 -9.20
CA ALA A 75 -23.73 -3.73 -10.58
C ALA A 75 -22.64 -4.78 -10.87
N TYR A 76 -21.59 -4.85 -10.06
CA TYR A 76 -20.43 -5.74 -10.29
C TYR A 76 -20.32 -6.90 -9.29
N GLN A 77 -21.30 -7.08 -8.39
CA GLN A 77 -21.25 -8.12 -7.35
C GLN A 77 -21.13 -9.55 -7.89
N SER A 78 -21.77 -9.85 -9.03
CA SER A 78 -21.63 -11.17 -9.67
C SER A 78 -20.19 -11.43 -10.14
N ILE A 79 -19.54 -10.41 -10.70
CA ILE A 79 -18.15 -10.46 -11.17
C ILE A 79 -17.20 -10.56 -9.98
N LEU A 80 -17.43 -9.76 -8.92
CA LEU A 80 -16.65 -9.82 -7.69
C LEU A 80 -16.67 -11.24 -7.11
N LYS A 81 -17.86 -11.84 -6.96
CA LYS A 81 -18.01 -13.21 -6.45
C LYS A 81 -17.29 -14.24 -7.32
N GLN A 82 -17.35 -14.09 -8.65
CA GLN A 82 -16.65 -14.98 -9.57
C GLN A 82 -15.12 -14.87 -9.40
N MET A 83 -14.59 -13.64 -9.33
CA MET A 83 -13.15 -13.40 -9.17
C MET A 83 -12.65 -13.86 -7.80
N ARG A 84 -13.44 -13.64 -6.74
CA ARG A 84 -13.20 -14.16 -5.40
C ARG A 84 -13.04 -15.68 -5.41
N GLY A 85 -13.99 -16.39 -6.02
CA GLY A 85 -13.94 -17.85 -6.13
C GLY A 85 -12.74 -18.37 -6.93
N ARG A 86 -12.30 -17.63 -7.96
CA ARG A 86 -11.07 -17.93 -8.70
C ARG A 86 -9.82 -17.79 -7.84
N LEU A 87 -9.73 -16.72 -7.05
CA LEU A 87 -8.62 -16.52 -6.11
C LEU A 87 -8.63 -17.64 -5.05
N ASP A 88 -9.78 -17.94 -4.45
CA ASP A 88 -9.89 -18.99 -3.43
C ASP A 88 -9.51 -20.36 -3.97
N GLY A 89 -9.92 -20.69 -5.20
CA GLY A 89 -9.53 -21.92 -5.87
C GLY A 89 -8.02 -21.99 -6.14
N TRP A 90 -7.40 -20.85 -6.47
CA TRP A 90 -5.96 -20.76 -6.66
C TRP A 90 -5.20 -20.94 -5.35
N LEU A 91 -5.58 -20.21 -4.28
CA LEU A 91 -4.95 -20.29 -2.96
C LEU A 91 -4.99 -21.72 -2.41
N ARG A 92 -6.14 -22.40 -2.50
CA ARG A 92 -6.26 -23.82 -2.11
C ARG A 92 -5.34 -24.73 -2.93
N ARG A 93 -5.15 -24.44 -4.21
CA ARG A 93 -4.33 -25.29 -5.11
C ARG A 93 -2.85 -25.20 -4.78
N ILE A 94 -2.38 -24.04 -4.32
CA ILE A 94 -0.97 -23.82 -3.98
C ILE A 94 -0.68 -23.99 -2.49
N ASP A 95 -1.69 -24.38 -1.70
CA ASP A 95 -1.62 -24.50 -0.24
C ASP A 95 -1.06 -23.22 0.42
N ASP A 96 -1.51 -22.07 -0.08
CA ASP A 96 -1.06 -20.76 0.41
C ASP A 96 -1.77 -20.45 1.74
N THR A 97 -1.12 -20.91 2.81
CA THR A 97 -1.46 -20.56 4.19
C THR A 97 -0.76 -19.28 4.57
N ASP A 98 -1.42 -18.43 5.36
CA ASP A 98 -0.82 -17.22 5.92
C ASP A 98 0.51 -17.58 6.59
N PRO A 99 1.65 -16.99 6.18
CA PRO A 99 2.94 -17.34 6.75
C PRO A 99 2.93 -17.10 8.25
N ALA A 100 3.56 -18.03 8.99
CA ALA A 100 3.77 -17.84 10.42
C ALA A 100 4.41 -16.46 10.67
N PRO A 101 4.03 -15.75 11.75
CA PRO A 101 4.61 -14.46 12.07
C PRO A 101 6.13 -14.55 12.06
N VAL A 102 6.77 -13.61 11.36
CA VAL A 102 8.23 -13.49 11.39
C VAL A 102 8.64 -13.19 12.83
N ASP A 103 9.66 -13.90 13.32
CA ASP A 103 10.25 -13.68 14.64
C ASP A 103 10.50 -12.18 14.86
N SER A 104 9.97 -11.64 15.95
CA SER A 104 10.07 -10.23 16.30
C SER A 104 11.53 -9.77 16.45
N ALA A 105 12.43 -10.66 16.86
CA ALA A 105 13.86 -10.37 16.95
C ALA A 105 14.48 -10.12 15.56
N VAL A 106 14.04 -10.86 14.53
CA VAL A 106 14.49 -10.64 13.14
C VAL A 106 13.95 -9.31 12.63
N VAL A 107 12.67 -9.03 12.87
CA VAL A 107 12.05 -7.75 12.48
C VAL A 107 12.79 -6.57 13.12
N GLU A 108 13.09 -6.66 14.42
CA GLU A 108 13.79 -5.60 15.15
C GLU A 108 15.24 -5.44 14.68
N HIS A 109 15.95 -6.55 14.43
CA HIS A 109 17.30 -6.52 13.86
C HIS A 109 17.34 -5.72 12.56
N TYR A 110 16.43 -6.00 11.62
CA TYR A 110 16.40 -5.26 10.36
C TYR A 110 15.90 -3.83 10.52
N ARG A 111 14.98 -3.57 11.45
CA ARG A 111 14.52 -2.21 11.77
C ARG A 111 15.69 -1.33 12.22
N GLU A 112 16.49 -1.82 13.17
CA GLU A 112 17.66 -1.10 13.68
C GLU A 112 18.78 -1.02 12.65
N LYS A 113 19.05 -2.10 11.90
CA LYS A 113 20.01 -2.06 10.79
C LYS A 113 19.65 -0.98 9.76
N MET A 114 18.38 -0.91 9.35
CA MET A 114 17.93 0.08 8.37
C MET A 114 17.93 1.49 8.96
N LYS A 115 17.64 1.65 10.26
CA LYS A 115 17.77 2.93 10.96
C LYS A 115 19.21 3.41 10.99
N ARG A 116 20.16 2.53 11.29
CA ARG A 116 21.59 2.86 11.26
C ARG A 116 22.09 3.25 9.86
N ILE A 117 21.67 2.52 8.81
CA ILE A 117 22.16 2.76 7.44
C ILE A 117 21.56 4.03 6.83
N PHE A 118 20.27 4.28 7.05
CA PHE A 118 19.52 5.31 6.31
C PHE A 118 18.98 6.44 7.18
N GLY A 119 19.06 6.34 8.51
CA GLY A 119 18.38 7.23 9.45
C GLY A 119 18.73 8.69 9.25
N GLU A 120 20.01 9.03 9.20
CA GLU A 120 20.48 10.40 8.99
C GLU A 120 19.92 11.00 7.69
N ARG A 121 20.00 10.25 6.58
CA ARG A 121 19.50 10.70 5.27
C ARG A 121 17.98 10.86 5.25
N VAL A 122 17.25 10.04 6.01
CA VAL A 122 15.79 10.16 6.16
C VAL A 122 15.46 11.46 6.89
N GLU A 123 16.16 11.79 7.97
CA GLU A 123 15.91 13.03 8.72
C GLU A 123 16.32 14.29 7.94
N GLN A 124 17.49 14.29 7.28
CA GLN A 124 17.91 15.38 6.37
C GLN A 124 16.84 15.69 5.31
N ARG A 125 16.17 14.66 4.79
CA ARG A 125 15.10 14.85 3.80
C ARG A 125 13.82 15.34 4.43
N ARG A 126 13.45 14.82 5.60
CA ARG A 126 12.31 15.31 6.36
C ARG A 126 12.42 16.82 6.57
N GLU A 127 13.58 17.28 7.06
CA GLU A 127 13.89 18.69 7.27
C GLU A 127 13.85 19.48 5.96
N ARG A 128 14.49 18.99 4.90
CA ARG A 128 14.49 19.63 3.58
C ARG A 128 13.08 19.90 3.05
N TRP A 129 12.14 19.00 3.33
CA TRP A 129 10.75 19.12 2.88
C TRP A 129 9.82 19.74 3.94
N GLY A 130 10.34 20.22 5.07
CA GLY A 130 9.56 20.92 6.09
C GLY A 130 8.51 20.05 6.79
N LEU A 131 8.68 18.72 6.81
CA LEU A 131 7.72 17.79 7.41
C LEU A 131 8.02 17.56 8.89
N PRO A 132 7.00 17.39 9.75
CA PRO A 132 7.23 17.16 11.17
C PRO A 132 7.93 15.82 11.44
N ALA A 133 8.66 15.74 12.55
CA ALA A 133 9.15 14.48 13.09
C ALA A 133 7.98 13.52 13.33
N LYS A 134 8.18 12.23 13.04
CA LYS A 134 7.21 11.22 13.47
C LYS A 134 7.27 11.16 15.00
N LYS A 135 6.13 11.36 15.66
CA LYS A 135 5.96 11.07 17.09
C LYS A 135 6.24 9.59 17.36
#